data_AF-A0A7S4B9M3-F1
#
_entry.id   AF-A0A7S4B9M3-F1
#
_cell.length_a   1.000
_cell.length_b   1.000
_cell.length_c   1.000
_cell.angle_alpha   90.00
_cell.angle_beta   90.00
_cell.angle_gamma   90.00
#
_symmetry.space_group_name_H-M   'P 1'
#
loop_
_entity.id
_entity.type
_entity.pdbx_description
1 polymer ?
#
loop_
_entity_poly.entity_id
_entity_poly.type
_entity_poly.pdbx_seq_one_letter_code
_entity_poly.pdbx_strand_id
1 'polypeptide(L)'
;FPSNAPQHSRAHARTPALLPASRLSHRVSLLRRSSMAPADMMLEIFRALRVLRFEWKIVAQYSLKCRPCPQPPSQALDDHVAIDGSGLTARCKVKVGLQLYKIQEDSYLLDVRKVDGEILPFMDVCAMLLGELKL
;
A
#
# COMPACT_ATOMS: atom_id res chain seq x y z
N PHE A 1 -37.51 -62.11 5.15
CA PHE A 1 -36.61 -62.46 4.02
C PHE A 1 -36.63 -61.31 3.00
N PRO A 2 -35.50 -61.05 2.32
CA PRO A 2 -34.85 -59.74 2.24
C PRO A 2 -34.88 -59.09 0.83
N SER A 3 -34.21 -57.93 0.74
CA SER A 3 -33.51 -57.40 -0.45
C SER A 3 -34.39 -56.72 -1.52
N ASN A 4 -34.08 -55.55 -2.07
CA ASN A 4 -32.77 -55.01 -2.40
C ASN A 4 -32.85 -53.47 -2.61
N ALA A 5 -31.78 -52.76 -2.28
CA ALA A 5 -31.45 -51.38 -2.72
C ALA A 5 -30.90 -51.42 -4.19
N PRO A 6 -30.30 -50.37 -4.83
CA PRO A 6 -29.87 -49.07 -4.30
C PRO A 6 -29.99 -47.82 -5.24
N GLN A 7 -29.73 -46.66 -4.61
CA GLN A 7 -29.01 -45.47 -5.11
C GLN A 7 -29.44 -44.77 -6.43
N HIS A 8 -29.90 -43.53 -6.28
CA HIS A 8 -29.24 -42.44 -7.00
C HIS A 8 -29.10 -41.19 -6.11
N SER A 9 -27.85 -40.75 -6.01
CA SER A 9 -27.35 -39.59 -5.29
C SER A 9 -27.31 -38.37 -6.21
N ARG A 10 -27.58 -37.17 -5.69
CA ARG A 10 -26.92 -35.88 -6.05
C ARG A 10 -27.60 -34.76 -5.25
N ALA A 11 -26.97 -34.31 -4.17
CA ALA A 11 -25.89 -33.32 -4.15
C ALA A 11 -26.40 -31.87 -4.26
N HIS A 12 -26.51 -31.26 -3.08
CA HIS A 12 -26.15 -29.88 -2.74
C HIS A 12 -25.82 -28.93 -3.90
N ALA A 13 -26.58 -27.84 -3.98
CA ALA A 13 -26.05 -26.55 -4.41
C ALA A 13 -26.40 -25.53 -3.31
N ARG A 14 -25.48 -25.40 -2.33
CA ARG A 14 -25.50 -24.28 -1.38
C ARG A 14 -25.25 -23.02 -2.20
N THR A 15 -26.25 -22.16 -2.23
CA THR A 15 -26.19 -20.81 -2.78
C THR A 15 -24.93 -20.11 -2.24
N PRO A 16 -24.02 -19.59 -3.09
CA PRO A 16 -22.91 -18.81 -2.59
C PRO A 16 -23.47 -17.50 -2.05
N ALA A 17 -23.29 -17.28 -0.74
CA ALA A 17 -23.55 -16.00 -0.11
C ALA A 17 -22.64 -14.94 -0.77
N LEU A 18 -23.23 -14.12 -1.63
CA LEU A 18 -22.60 -12.93 -2.17
C LEU A 18 -22.32 -11.99 -1.00
N LEU A 19 -21.03 -11.82 -0.67
CA LEU A 19 -20.59 -10.81 0.27
C LEU A 19 -21.03 -9.42 -0.25
N PRO A 20 -21.57 -8.55 0.61
CA PRO A 20 -21.99 -7.22 0.20
C PRO A 20 -20.78 -6.44 -0.30
N ALA A 21 -20.90 -5.89 -1.52
CA ALA A 21 -19.94 -4.99 -2.13
C ALA A 21 -19.85 -3.69 -1.32
N SER A 22 -19.12 -3.72 -0.21
CA SER A 22 -18.79 -2.55 0.57
C SER A 22 -17.83 -1.69 -0.26
N ARG A 23 -18.40 -0.66 -0.91
CA ARG A 23 -17.76 0.54 -1.46
C ARG A 23 -16.32 0.31 -1.91
N LEU A 24 -16.14 0.06 -3.21
CA LEU A 24 -14.82 0.07 -3.87
C LEU A 24 -14.21 1.47 -3.74
N SER A 25 -13.65 1.76 -2.57
CA SER A 25 -12.87 2.96 -2.31
C SER A 25 -11.50 2.74 -2.93
N HIS A 26 -11.42 2.79 -4.27
CA HIS A 26 -10.22 2.88 -5.12
C HIS A 26 -8.93 2.40 -4.42
N ARG A 27 -8.93 1.13 -3.98
CA ARG A 27 -7.80 0.51 -3.30
C ARG A 27 -6.78 0.15 -4.36
N VAL A 28 -5.90 1.09 -4.67
CA VAL A 28 -4.67 0.81 -5.40
C VAL A 28 -3.67 0.31 -4.36
N SER A 29 -3.37 -0.99 -4.42
CA SER A 29 -2.35 -1.66 -3.60
C SER A 29 -1.22 -2.13 -4.52
N LEU A 30 0.00 -1.67 -4.27
CA LEU A 30 1.19 -2.14 -4.98
C LEU A 30 1.93 -3.13 -4.09
N LEU A 31 2.27 -4.28 -4.66
CA LEU A 31 2.83 -5.43 -3.95
C LEU A 31 4.26 -5.68 -4.46
N ARG A 32 5.28 -5.38 -3.65
CA ARG A 32 6.68 -5.74 -3.95
C ARG A 32 7.07 -6.95 -3.10
N ARG A 33 7.55 -8.02 -3.74
CA ARG A 33 8.11 -9.19 -3.05
C ARG A 33 9.61 -8.99 -2.85
N SER A 34 10.13 -9.42 -1.70
CA SER A 34 11.56 -9.45 -1.43
C SER A 34 11.91 -10.64 -0.52
N SER A 35 13.14 -11.15 -0.68
CA SER A 35 13.72 -12.22 0.12
C SER A 35 14.58 -11.71 1.29
N MET A 36 14.56 -10.39 1.55
CA MET A 36 15.29 -9.81 2.67
C MET A 36 14.65 -10.18 4.01
N ALA A 37 15.47 -10.24 5.06
CA ALA A 37 14.96 -10.38 6.42
C ALA A 37 14.05 -9.18 6.78
N PRO A 38 13.03 -9.36 7.63
CA PRO A 38 12.10 -8.29 8.00
C PRO A 38 12.78 -7.05 8.57
N ALA A 39 13.87 -7.25 9.33
CA ALA A 39 14.64 -6.16 9.91
C ALA A 39 15.31 -5.32 8.81
N ASP A 40 15.98 -5.96 7.85
CA ASP A 40 16.65 -5.28 6.75
C ASP A 40 15.65 -4.57 5.83
N MET A 41 14.50 -5.20 5.58
CA MET A 41 13.41 -4.60 4.82
C MET A 41 12.86 -3.35 5.53
N MET A 42 12.65 -3.41 6.84
CA MET A 42 12.23 -2.26 7.62
C MET A 42 13.28 -1.15 7.63
N LEU A 43 14.57 -1.49 7.74
CA LEU A 43 15.68 -0.54 7.66
C LEU A 43 15.71 0.18 6.30
N GLU A 44 15.52 -0.56 5.21
CA GLU A 44 15.46 0.01 3.87
C GLU A 44 14.23 0.91 3.68
N ILE A 45 13.07 0.53 4.22
CA ILE A 45 11.89 1.39 4.24
C ILE A 45 12.17 2.69 5.00
N PHE A 46 12.79 2.62 6.19
CA PHE A 46 13.13 3.82 6.94
C PHE A 46 14.19 4.68 6.24
N ARG A 47 15.16 4.06 5.56
CA ARG A 47 16.15 4.76 4.73
C ARG A 47 15.45 5.55 3.62
N ALA A 48 14.58 4.89 2.84
CA ALA A 48 13.85 5.51 1.75
C ALA A 48 12.96 6.66 2.24
N LEU A 49 12.23 6.47 3.35
CA LEU A 49 11.39 7.51 3.93
C LEU A 49 12.20 8.73 4.40
N ARG A 50 13.42 8.52 4.93
CA ARG A 50 14.34 9.62 5.30
C ARG A 50 14.83 10.39 4.09
N VAL A 51 15.26 9.70 3.03
CA VAL A 51 15.75 10.31 1.78
C VAL A 51 14.66 11.16 1.14
N LEU A 52 13.43 10.62 1.08
CA LEU A 52 12.27 11.29 0.48
C LEU A 52 11.65 12.37 1.39
N ARG A 53 12.17 12.58 2.61
CA ARG A 53 11.65 13.53 3.60
C ARG A 53 10.19 13.28 3.96
N PHE A 54 9.82 12.02 4.14
CA PHE A 54 8.47 11.68 4.61
C PHE A 54 8.45 11.77 6.12
N GLU A 55 7.30 12.08 6.69
CA GLU A 55 7.02 11.80 8.09
C GLU A 55 6.32 10.45 8.18
N TRP A 56 6.70 9.63 9.15
CA TRP A 56 6.09 8.33 9.34
C TRP A 56 5.83 8.03 10.80
N LYS A 57 4.85 7.16 11.03
CA LYS A 57 4.57 6.57 12.34
C LYS A 57 4.34 5.08 12.19
N ILE A 58 4.90 4.31 13.11
CA ILE A 58 4.62 2.88 13.25
C ILE A 58 3.26 2.77 13.93
N VAL A 59 2.31 2.10 13.27
CA VAL A 59 0.93 1.94 13.77
C VAL A 59 0.74 0.57 14.39
N ALA A 60 1.47 -0.43 13.90
CA ALA A 60 1.53 -1.78 14.44
C ALA A 60 2.86 -2.44 14.02
N GLN A 61 3.10 -3.67 14.45
CA GLN A 61 4.26 -4.43 14.02
C GLN A 61 4.29 -4.55 12.49
N TYR A 62 5.37 -4.07 11.87
CA TYR A 62 5.56 -3.99 10.42
C TYR A 62 4.46 -3.23 9.66
N SER A 63 3.73 -2.36 10.34
CA SER A 63 2.70 -1.49 9.77
C SER A 63 3.05 -0.05 10.06
N LEU A 64 3.13 0.77 9.02
CA LEU A 64 3.45 2.17 9.16
C LEU A 64 2.61 3.04 8.24
N LYS A 65 2.33 4.25 8.69
CA LYS A 65 1.68 5.29 7.91
C LYS A 65 2.68 6.39 7.68
N CYS A 66 2.81 6.81 6.44
CA CYS A 66 3.67 7.91 6.06
C CYS A 66 2.91 8.98 5.28
N ARG A 67 3.42 10.20 5.35
CA ARG A 67 2.98 11.34 4.56
C ARG A 67 4.23 12.09 4.08
N PRO A 68 4.25 12.62 2.85
CA PRO A 68 5.30 13.56 2.46
C PRO A 68 5.29 14.76 3.41
N CYS A 69 6.46 15.16 3.90
CA CYS A 69 6.55 16.39 4.69
C CYS A 69 6.27 17.57 3.74
N PRO A 70 5.32 18.47 4.07
CA PRO A 70 5.20 19.72 3.36
C PRO A 70 6.48 20.49 3.57
N GLN A 71 7.32 20.61 2.53
CA GLN A 71 8.42 21.55 2.58
C GLN A 71 7.82 22.93 2.85
N PRO A 72 8.24 23.63 3.92
CA PRO A 72 7.86 25.03 4.05
C PRO A 72 8.39 25.75 2.81
N PRO A 73 7.64 26.70 2.23
CA PRO A 73 8.12 27.55 1.14
C PRO A 73 9.18 28.53 1.68
N SER A 74 10.30 27.99 2.16
CA SER A 74 11.48 28.74 2.55
C SER A 74 12.33 28.85 1.29
N GLN A 75 12.22 30.00 0.62
CA GLN A 75 12.80 30.40 -0.68
C GLN A 75 11.82 30.37 -1.87
N ALA A 76 10.70 31.08 -1.75
CA ALA A 76 10.08 31.74 -2.90
C ALA A 76 10.36 33.23 -2.78
N LEU A 77 11.61 33.61 -3.04
CA LEU A 77 11.91 34.97 -3.50
C LEU A 77 11.94 34.89 -5.02
N ASP A 78 11.11 35.74 -5.60
CA ASP A 78 11.01 36.13 -7.00
C ASP A 78 10.21 35.25 -7.97
N ASP A 79 9.30 35.97 -8.63
CA ASP A 79 8.34 35.61 -9.65
C ASP A 79 8.93 34.83 -10.85
N HIS A 80 8.02 34.12 -11.54
CA HIS A 80 8.17 33.49 -12.86
C HIS A 80 8.86 32.12 -12.95
N VAL A 81 8.17 31.02 -12.56
CA VAL A 81 7.76 29.89 -13.45
C VAL A 81 6.67 29.05 -12.75
N ALA A 82 5.41 29.45 -12.86
CA ALA A 82 4.27 28.66 -12.39
C ALA A 82 3.90 27.59 -13.42
N ILE A 83 4.63 26.47 -13.48
CA ILE A 83 4.18 25.26 -14.20
C ILE A 83 4.18 23.97 -13.37
N ASP A 84 4.89 23.86 -12.23
CA ASP A 84 4.98 22.55 -11.51
C ASP A 84 4.80 22.57 -9.97
N GLY A 85 4.55 23.74 -9.37
CA GLY A 85 4.38 23.88 -7.91
C GLY A 85 3.07 23.27 -7.34
N SER A 86 2.09 22.99 -8.20
CA SER A 86 0.82 22.37 -7.83
C SER A 86 0.99 20.88 -7.47
N GLY A 87 1.90 20.18 -8.14
CA GLY A 87 2.16 18.76 -7.91
C GLY A 87 2.75 18.49 -6.53
N LEU A 88 3.74 19.27 -6.10
CA LEU A 88 4.40 19.08 -4.80
C LEU A 88 3.45 19.35 -3.62
N THR A 89 2.66 20.41 -3.70
CA THR A 89 1.63 20.72 -2.69
C THR A 89 0.49 19.69 -2.69
N ALA A 90 0.12 19.15 -3.85
CA ALA A 90 -0.85 18.05 -3.95
C ALA A 90 -0.31 16.73 -3.36
N ARG A 91 0.99 16.44 -3.52
CA ARG A 91 1.65 15.26 -2.92
C ARG A 91 1.62 15.29 -1.40
N CYS A 92 1.78 16.48 -0.79
CA CYS A 92 1.72 16.66 0.66
C CYS A 92 0.34 16.38 1.28
N LYS A 93 -0.72 16.31 0.46
CA LYS A 93 -2.07 15.95 0.89
C LYS A 93 -2.35 14.44 0.88
N VAL A 94 -1.38 13.62 0.48
CA VAL A 94 -1.55 12.16 0.41
C VAL A 94 -1.04 11.50 1.69
N LYS A 95 -1.82 10.55 2.20
CA LYS A 95 -1.37 9.62 3.24
C LYS A 95 -1.24 8.23 2.65
N VAL A 96 -0.10 7.60 2.89
CA VAL A 96 0.22 6.27 2.41
C VAL A 96 0.39 5.33 3.61
N GLY A 97 -0.14 4.12 3.48
CA GLY A 97 0.07 3.04 4.42
C GLY A 97 1.02 2.03 3.80
N LEU A 98 1.93 1.52 4.61
CA LEU A 98 2.91 0.51 4.26
C LEU A 98 2.70 -0.66 5.22
N GLN A 99 2.48 -1.84 4.66
CA GLN A 99 2.21 -3.04 5.43
C GLN A 99 3.08 -4.18 4.92
N LEU A 100 3.83 -4.79 5.84
CA LEU A 100 4.57 -5.99 5.53
C LEU A 100 3.76 -7.24 5.86
N TYR A 101 3.76 -8.19 4.94
CA TYR A 101 3.15 -9.50 5.08
C TYR A 101 4.19 -10.59 4.85
N LYS A 102 4.18 -11.61 5.71
CA LYS A 102 4.96 -12.83 5.50
C LYS A 102 4.19 -13.75 4.56
N ILE A 103 4.80 -14.17 3.46
CA ILE A 103 4.20 -15.16 2.54
C ILE A 103 4.79 -16.54 2.78
N GLN A 104 6.12 -16.64 2.92
CA GLN A 104 6.85 -17.89 3.17
C GLN A 104 7.95 -17.68 4.22
N GLU A 105 8.71 -18.72 4.57
CA GLU A 105 9.72 -18.68 5.63
C GLU A 105 10.71 -17.52 5.46
N ASP A 106 11.14 -17.25 4.22
CA ASP A 106 12.07 -16.17 3.84
C ASP A 106 11.52 -15.25 2.74
N SER A 107 10.20 -15.12 2.61
CA SER A 107 9.60 -14.22 1.63
C SER A 107 8.58 -13.29 2.26
N TYR A 108 8.80 -11.99 2.06
CA TYR A 108 7.94 -10.94 2.53
C TYR A 108 7.43 -10.11 1.37
N LEU A 109 6.23 -9.57 1.57
CA LEU A 109 5.55 -8.71 0.64
C LEU A 109 5.29 -7.38 1.32
N LEU A 110 5.68 -6.30 0.65
CA LEU A 110 5.33 -4.95 1.02
C LEU A 110 4.10 -4.52 0.22
N ASP A 111 3.02 -4.22 0.94
CA ASP A 111 1.80 -3.63 0.42
C ASP A 111 1.81 -2.11 0.66
N VAL A 112 1.78 -1.35 -0.43
CA VAL A 112 1.66 0.11 -0.42
C VAL A 112 0.22 0.47 -0.73
N ARG A 113 -0.48 1.08 0.23
CA ARG A 113 -1.92 1.40 0.14
C ARG A 113 -2.19 2.88 0.30
N LYS A 114 -3.13 3.40 -0.49
CA LYS A 114 -3.68 4.75 -0.27
C LYS A 114 -4.52 4.77 1.01
N VAL A 115 -4.19 5.68 1.93
CA VAL A 115 -4.97 5.92 3.15
C VAL A 115 -5.86 7.14 2.97
N ASP A 116 -5.34 8.20 2.34
CA ASP A 116 -6.03 9.47 2.16
C ASP A 116 -5.41 10.25 0.98
N GLY A 117 -6.19 11.15 0.38
CA GLY A 117 -5.77 12.01 -0.73
C GLY A 117 -6.14 11.51 -2.14
N GLU A 118 -5.78 12.34 -3.12
CA GLU A 118 -6.08 12.13 -4.54
C GLU A 118 -5.26 10.98 -5.15
N ILE A 119 -5.80 10.38 -6.22
CA ILE A 119 -5.15 9.22 -6.87
C ILE A 119 -3.89 9.63 -7.61
N LEU A 120 -3.92 10.75 -8.36
CA LEU A 120 -2.77 11.16 -9.16
C LEU A 120 -1.52 11.46 -8.30
N PRO A 121 -1.60 12.27 -7.22
CA PRO A 121 -0.43 12.51 -6.37
C PRO A 121 -0.03 11.26 -5.58
N PHE A 122 -0.97 10.34 -5.32
CA PHE A 122 -0.65 9.05 -4.70
C PHE A 122 0.21 8.18 -5.63
N MET A 123 -0.08 8.15 -6.94
CA MET A 123 0.73 7.41 -7.91
C MET A 123 2.16 7.95 -7.97
N ASP A 124 2.35 9.27 -7.99
CA ASP A 124 3.67 9.90 -7.94
C ASP A 124 4.45 9.49 -6.68
N VAL A 125 3.78 9.55 -5.52
CA VAL A 125 4.37 9.15 -4.24
C VAL A 125 4.78 7.69 -4.24
N CYS A 126 3.95 6.82 -4.83
CA CYS A 126 4.27 5.40 -4.96
C CYS A 126 5.48 5.17 -5.88
N ALA A 127 5.57 5.89 -7.00
CA ALA A 127 6.70 5.79 -7.92
C ALA A 127 8.01 6.23 -7.24
N MET A 128 8.00 7.35 -6.50
CA MET A 128 9.16 7.81 -5.73
C MET A 128 9.58 6.80 -4.67
N LEU A 129 8.61 6.28 -3.90
CA LEU A 129 8.90 5.31 -2.85
C LEU A 129 9.46 4.00 -3.42
N LEU A 130 8.82 3.45 -4.44
CA LEU A 130 9.26 2.19 -5.08
C LEU A 130 10.56 2.34 -5.86
N GLY A 131 10.88 3.54 -6.35
CA GLY A 131 12.15 3.85 -6.98
C GLY A 131 13.31 3.93 -5.98
N GLU A 132 13.04 4.38 -4.75
CA GLU A 132 14.08 4.51 -3.71
C GLU A 132 14.29 3.21 -2.91
N LEU A 133 13.26 2.36 -2.78
CA LEU A 133 13.33 1.09 -2.06
C LEU A 133 14.21 0.06 -2.79
N LYS A 134 15.32 -0.36 -2.17
CA LYS A 134 16.20 -1.44 -2.65
C LYS A 134 15.88 -2.75 -1.92
N LEU A 135 14.78 -3.38 -2.34
CA LEU A 135 14.23 -4.61 -1.75
C LEU A 135 14.43 -5.83 -2.65
#